data_AF-A0A534UAE9-F1
#
_entry.id   AF-A0A534UAE9-F1
#
_cell.length_a   1.000
_cell.length_b   1.000
_cell.length_c   1.000
_cell.angle_alpha   90.00
_cell.angle_beta   90.00
_cell.angle_gamma   90.00
#
_symmetry.space_group_name_H-M   'P 1'
#
loop_
_entity.id
_entity.type
_entity.pdbx_description
1 polymer ?
#
loop_
_entity_poly.entity_id
_entity_poly.type
_entity_poly.pdbx_seq_one_letter_code
_entity_poly.pdbx_strand_id
1 'polypeptide(L)'
;MMRVLVLSSTFPNAQQPTRGVFVQHRIRRLAKRCEIVVVAPLPWFPLNRWLRAERDLVPRVEDQEGLRVYHPRFLSLPRYGKCLDGVLYFLSLVGFVARLRRSFPFEVIDAHFAYPDGLAAT
;
A
#
# COMPACT_ATOMS: atom_id res chain seq x y z
N MET A 1 12.56 -13.14 14.19
CA MET A 1 12.36 -13.23 12.72
C MET A 1 12.39 -11.81 12.19
N MET A 2 13.00 -11.55 11.03
CA MET A 2 13.10 -10.16 10.50
C MET A 2 11.69 -9.60 10.24
N ARG A 3 11.45 -8.34 10.62
CA ARG A 3 10.15 -7.67 10.42
C ARG A 3 10.21 -6.72 9.24
N VAL A 4 9.36 -6.97 8.24
CA VAL A 4 9.37 -6.23 6.98
C VAL A 4 8.04 -5.53 6.76
N LEU A 5 8.11 -4.23 6.49
CA LEU A 5 6.98 -3.47 5.94
C LEU A 5 7.08 -3.51 4.41
N VAL A 6 6.12 -4.11 3.75
CA VAL A 6 6.03 -4.08 2.29
C VAL A 6 5.19 -2.89 1.88
N LEU A 7 5.73 -2.02 1.03
CA LEU A 7 5.02 -0.87 0.48
C LEU A 7 4.74 -1.09 -1.00
N SER A 8 3.47 -1.26 -1.37
CA SER A 8 3.09 -1.45 -2.78
C SER A 8 1.71 -0.91 -3.12
N SER A 9 1.67 0.14 -3.94
CA SER A 9 0.44 0.73 -4.49
C SER A 9 -0.33 -0.18 -5.48
N THR A 10 0.26 -1.33 -5.84
CA THR A 10 -0.30 -2.31 -6.78
C THR A 10 -0.60 -3.65 -6.14
N PHE A 11 -0.53 -3.77 -4.81
CA PHE A 11 -0.90 -5.01 -4.15
C PHE A 11 -2.39 -5.35 -4.41
N PRO A 12 -2.74 -6.63 -4.65
CA PRO A 12 -4.14 -7.03 -4.84
C PRO A 12 -5.02 -6.63 -3.65
N ASN A 13 -6.29 -6.38 -3.93
CA ASN A 13 -7.32 -6.14 -2.92
C ASN A 13 -8.62 -6.81 -3.35
N ALA A 14 -9.62 -6.82 -2.46
CA ALA A 14 -10.90 -7.49 -2.70
C ALA A 14 -11.61 -7.06 -4.00
N GLN A 15 -11.41 -5.83 -4.47
CA GLN A 15 -12.07 -5.28 -5.67
C GLN A 15 -11.22 -5.45 -6.94
N GLN A 16 -9.90 -5.67 -6.79
CA GLN A 16 -8.95 -5.83 -7.89
C GLN A 16 -8.01 -7.01 -7.59
N PRO A 17 -8.51 -8.26 -7.57
CA PRO A 17 -7.75 -9.43 -7.11
C PRO A 17 -6.60 -9.81 -8.05
N THR A 18 -6.68 -9.45 -9.33
CA THR A 18 -5.64 -9.75 -10.33
C THR A 18 -4.56 -8.68 -10.44
N ARG A 19 -4.74 -7.53 -9.79
CA ARG A 19 -3.79 -6.41 -9.88
C ARG A 19 -2.54 -6.72 -9.06
N GLY A 20 -1.39 -6.82 -9.72
CA GLY A 20 -0.11 -7.03 -9.04
C GLY A 20 0.03 -8.40 -8.37
N VAL A 21 -0.61 -9.44 -8.91
CA VAL A 21 -0.54 -10.82 -8.37
C VAL A 21 0.88 -11.35 -8.19
N PHE A 22 1.82 -10.91 -9.04
CA PHE A 22 3.23 -11.28 -8.91
C PHE A 22 3.85 -10.74 -7.61
N VAL A 23 3.44 -9.54 -7.16
CA VAL A 23 3.84 -8.97 -5.86
C VAL A 23 3.33 -9.87 -4.75
N GLN A 24 2.05 -10.22 -4.79
CA GLN A 24 1.43 -11.06 -3.78
C GLN A 24 2.11 -12.43 -3.68
N HIS A 25 2.39 -13.11 -4.80
CA HIS A 25 3.11 -14.38 -4.79
C HIS A 25 4.53 -14.26 -4.22
N ARG A 26 5.24 -13.16 -4.54
CA ARG A 26 6.56 -12.87 -3.96
C ARG A 26 6.48 -12.72 -2.44
N ILE A 27 5.55 -11.89 -1.97
CA ILE A 27 5.38 -11.59 -0.54
C ILE A 27 4.93 -12.83 0.24
N ARG A 28 4.03 -13.65 -0.30
CA ARG A 28 3.62 -14.93 0.33
C ARG A 28 4.80 -15.89 0.52
N ARG A 29 5.72 -15.94 -0.44
CA ARG A 29 6.95 -16.75 -0.30
C ARG A 29 7.89 -16.16 0.75
N LEU A 30 8.01 -14.83 0.80
CA LEU A 30 8.84 -14.13 1.78
C LEU A 30 8.28 -14.27 3.21
N ALA A 31 6.96 -14.31 3.37
CA ALA A 31 6.27 -14.46 4.66
C ALA A 31 6.61 -15.77 5.39
N LYS A 32 7.13 -16.77 4.67
CA LYS A 32 7.65 -18.01 5.27
C LYS A 32 8.96 -17.82 6.02
N ARG A 33 9.64 -16.69 5.84
CA ARG A 33 10.98 -16.40 6.39
C ARG A 33 11.01 -15.12 7.23
N CYS A 34 10.00 -14.25 7.09
CA CYS A 34 9.93 -12.95 7.72
C CYS A 34 8.52 -12.70 8.25
N GLU A 35 8.41 -11.89 9.30
CA GLU A 35 7.13 -11.31 9.71
C GLU A 35 6.83 -10.13 8.78
N ILE A 36 5.65 -10.12 8.15
CA ILE A 36 5.32 -9.13 7.12
C ILE A 36 4.01 -8.42 7.44
N VAL A 37 4.05 -7.10 7.28
CA VAL A 37 2.85 -6.26 7.14
C VAL A 37 2.90 -5.57 5.79
N VAL A 38 1.77 -5.56 5.07
CA VAL A 38 1.65 -4.91 3.77
C VAL A 38 0.92 -3.58 3.93
N VAL A 39 1.47 -2.53 3.34
CA VAL A 39 0.83 -1.22 3.18
C VAL A 39 0.62 -1.01 1.68
N ALA A 40 -0.63 -0.95 1.27
CA ALA A 40 -1.06 -0.86 -0.12
C ALA A 40 -2.01 0.33 -0.32
N PRO A 41 -1.47 1.56 -0.41
CA PRO A 41 -2.26 2.77 -0.48
C PRO A 41 -3.08 2.87 -1.76
N LEU A 42 -4.28 3.44 -1.62
CA LEU A 42 -5.23 3.59 -2.71
C LEU A 42 -5.42 5.07 -3.04
N PRO A 43 -5.39 5.43 -4.33
CA PRO A 43 -5.67 6.79 -4.77
C PRO A 43 -7.13 7.13 -4.52
N TRP A 44 -7.35 8.26 -3.84
CA TRP A 44 -8.64 8.82 -3.50
C TRP A 44 -8.80 10.23 -4.08
N PHE A 45 -10.03 10.56 -4.49
CA PHE A 45 -10.41 11.87 -5.00
C PHE A 45 -11.90 12.10 -4.69
N PRO A 46 -12.36 13.32 -4.35
CA PRO A 46 -13.75 13.61 -3.99
C PRO A 46 -14.80 13.16 -5.02
N LEU A 47 -14.45 13.11 -6.31
CA LEU A 47 -15.34 12.63 -7.38
C LEU A 47 -15.15 11.14 -7.74
N ASN A 48 -14.41 10.36 -6.92
CA ASN A 48 -14.17 8.94 -7.18
C ASN A 48 -15.45 8.13 -7.35
N ARG A 49 -16.53 8.44 -6.61
CA ARG A 49 -17.81 7.74 -6.75
C ARG A 49 -18.40 7.76 -8.18
N TRP A 50 -18.00 8.71 -9.02
CA TRP A 50 -18.44 8.83 -10.42
C TRP A 50 -17.45 8.24 -11.42
N LEU A 51 -16.18 8.11 -11.03
CA LEU A 51 -15.08 7.76 -11.93
C LEU A 51 -14.49 6.36 -11.67
N ARG A 52 -14.47 5.95 -10.39
CA ARG A 52 -13.70 4.83 -9.82
C ARG A 52 -14.34 4.31 -8.51
N ALA A 53 -15.65 4.06 -8.53
CA ALA A 53 -16.42 3.69 -7.33
C ALA A 53 -15.89 2.40 -6.67
N GLU A 54 -15.33 1.48 -7.45
CA GLU A 54 -14.76 0.22 -6.97
C GLU A 54 -13.63 0.42 -5.96
N ARG A 55 -12.90 1.55 -6.00
CA ARG A 55 -11.80 1.82 -5.08
C ARG A 55 -12.29 2.24 -3.69
N ASP A 56 -13.49 2.82 -3.61
CA ASP A 56 -14.06 3.25 -2.34
C ASP A 56 -14.64 2.08 -1.54
N LEU A 57 -14.96 0.97 -2.20
CA LEU A 57 -15.45 -0.27 -1.61
C LEU A 57 -14.35 -1.13 -0.99
N VAL A 58 -13.07 -0.80 -1.22
CA VAL A 58 -11.95 -1.53 -0.63
C VAL A 58 -11.87 -1.22 0.88
N PRO A 59 -11.89 -2.25 1.76
CA PRO A 59 -11.70 -2.08 3.19
C PRO A 59 -10.38 -1.37 3.52
N ARG A 60 -10.33 -0.63 4.64
CA ARG A 60 -9.07 0.02 5.09
C ARG A 60 -8.02 -0.99 5.56
N VAL A 61 -8.47 -2.18 5.97
CA VAL A 61 -7.62 -3.28 6.44
C VAL A 61 -8.21 -4.58 5.93
N GLU A 62 -7.36 -5.44 5.40
CA GLU A 62 -7.69 -6.79 4.95
C GLU A 62 -6.74 -7.80 5.62
N ASP A 63 -7.21 -9.03 5.76
CA ASP A 63 -6.36 -10.19 6.02
C ASP A 63 -6.37 -11.07 4.77
N GLN A 64 -5.22 -11.23 4.13
CA GLN A 64 -5.07 -12.03 2.92
C GLN A 64 -4.15 -13.21 3.21
N GLU A 65 -4.74 -14.36 3.55
CA GLU A 65 -4.02 -15.60 3.87
C GLU A 65 -2.97 -15.39 4.99
N GLY A 66 -3.36 -14.68 6.06
CA GLY A 66 -2.48 -14.38 7.20
C GLY A 66 -1.57 -13.17 7.01
N LEU A 67 -1.64 -12.50 5.84
CA LEU A 67 -0.99 -11.21 5.62
C LEU A 67 -1.94 -10.08 6.01
N ARG A 68 -1.53 -9.25 6.99
CA ARG A 68 -2.23 -8.01 7.30
C ARG A 68 -1.93 -6.97 6.22
N VAL A 69 -2.95 -6.53 5.50
CA VAL A 69 -2.85 -5.53 4.43
C VAL A 69 -3.60 -4.27 4.84
N TYR A 70 -2.93 -3.13 4.79
CA TYR A 70 -3.51 -1.81 5.07
C TYR A 70 -3.71 -1.03 3.77
N HIS A 71 -4.84 -0.35 3.63
CA HIS A 71 -5.16 0.49 2.49
C HIS A 71 -5.36 1.98 2.88
N PRO A 72 -4.29 2.70 3.27
CA PRO A 72 -4.35 4.15 3.44
C PRO A 72 -4.84 4.82 2.15
N ARG A 73 -5.62 5.89 2.28
CA ARG A 73 -6.11 6.65 1.13
C ARG A 73 -5.24 7.89 0.96
N PHE A 74 -4.74 8.13 -0.25
CA PHE A 74 -3.95 9.31 -0.57
C PHE A 74 -4.64 10.12 -1.67
N LEU A 75 -4.49 11.44 -1.65
CA LEU A 75 -5.08 12.29 -2.67
C LEU A 75 -4.33 12.09 -4.00
N SER A 76 -5.02 11.67 -5.06
CA SER A 76 -4.47 11.61 -6.41
C SER A 76 -5.53 12.07 -7.41
N LEU A 77 -5.22 13.12 -8.17
CA LEU A 77 -6.10 13.55 -9.25
C LEU A 77 -6.03 12.56 -10.42
N PRO A 78 -7.19 12.12 -10.96
CA PRO A 78 -7.21 11.36 -12.21
C PRO A 78 -6.64 12.21 -13.36
N ARG A 79 -5.80 11.60 -14.22
CA ARG A 79 -5.10 12.23 -15.37
C ARG A 79 -4.10 13.35 -15.06
N TYR A 80 -4.35 14.22 -14.09
CA TYR A 80 -3.58 15.43 -13.85
C TYR A 80 -2.66 15.31 -12.62
N GLY A 81 -1.64 16.17 -12.55
CA GLY A 81 -0.81 16.33 -11.35
C GLY A 81 -0.02 15.09 -10.94
N LYS A 82 0.27 14.17 -11.87
CA LYS A 82 0.93 12.89 -11.57
C LYS A 82 2.32 13.01 -10.98
N CYS A 83 3.02 14.12 -11.22
CA CYS A 83 4.29 14.43 -10.57
C CYS A 83 4.14 14.71 -9.06
N LEU A 84 2.95 15.13 -8.60
CA LEU A 84 2.67 15.39 -7.18
C LEU A 84 2.25 14.13 -6.42
N ASP A 85 1.83 13.07 -7.14
CA ASP A 85 1.34 11.83 -6.51
C ASP A 85 2.36 11.28 -5.51
N GLY A 86 3.67 11.32 -5.79
CA GLY A 86 4.72 10.85 -4.88
C GLY A 86 4.76 11.62 -3.56
N VAL A 87 4.69 12.95 -3.60
CA VAL A 87 4.68 13.79 -2.40
C VAL A 87 3.39 13.59 -1.60
N LEU A 88 2.23 13.60 -2.28
CA LEU A 88 0.94 13.38 -1.63
C LEU A 88 0.84 11.98 -1.02
N TYR A 89 1.40 10.98 -1.68
CA TYR A 89 1.50 9.61 -1.20
C TYR A 89 2.39 9.53 0.05
N PHE A 90 3.60 10.09 0.03
CA PHE A 90 4.48 10.15 1.19
C PHE A 90 3.82 10.85 2.39
N LEU A 91 3.24 12.04 2.19
CA LEU A 91 2.57 12.79 3.25
C LEU A 91 1.38 12.03 3.85
N SER A 92 0.65 11.28 3.03
CA SER A 92 -0.45 10.42 3.53
C SER A 92 0.04 9.26 4.41
N LEU A 93 1.29 8.83 4.20
CA LEU A 93 1.87 7.66 4.83
C LEU A 93 2.71 7.95 6.06
N VAL A 94 3.43 9.08 6.12
CA VAL A 94 4.43 9.33 7.16
C VAL A 94 3.87 9.14 8.59
N GLY A 95 2.71 9.72 8.88
CA GLY A 95 2.06 9.57 10.19
C GLY A 95 1.49 8.17 10.44
N PHE A 96 0.98 7.53 9.38
CA PHE A 96 0.46 6.16 9.46
C PHE A 96 1.58 5.16 9.74
N VAL A 97 2.67 5.23 8.99
CA VAL A 97 3.85 4.37 9.11
C VAL A 97 4.53 4.59 10.45
N ALA A 98 4.66 5.84 10.91
CA ALA A 98 5.20 6.14 12.24
C ALA A 98 4.38 5.50 13.36
N ARG A 99 3.05 5.49 13.24
CA ARG A 99 2.16 4.81 14.20
C ARG A 99 2.28 3.29 14.09
N LEU A 100 2.29 2.76 12.87
CA LEU A 100 2.43 1.34 12.60
C LEU A 100 3.75 0.78 13.16
N ARG A 101 4.83 1.56 13.08
CA ARG A 101 6.14 1.18 13.64
C ARG A 101 6.10 0.96 15.16
N ARG A 102 5.20 1.61 15.89
CA ARG A 102 5.05 1.41 17.35
C ARG A 102 4.44 0.05 17.67
N SER A 103 3.49 -0.43 16.87
CA SER A 103 2.83 -1.74 17.05
C SER A 103 3.56 -2.88 16.34
N PHE A 104 4.22 -2.59 15.24
CA PHE A 104 4.99 -3.52 14.43
C PHE A 104 6.35 -2.87 14.13
N PRO A 105 7.36 -3.06 15.00
CA PRO A 105 8.67 -2.42 14.83
C PRO A 105 9.44 -3.13 13.72
N PHE A 106 9.12 -2.76 12.48
CA PHE A 106 9.79 -3.25 11.29
C PHE A 106 11.21 -2.68 11.17
N GLU A 107 12.08 -3.49 10.58
CA GLU A 107 13.51 -3.22 10.42
C GLU A 107 13.82 -2.78 8.98
N VAL A 108 13.01 -3.23 8.02
CA VAL A 108 13.19 -2.98 6.58
C VAL A 108 11.87 -2.57 5.94
N ILE A 109 11.96 -1.62 5.00
CA ILE A 109 10.87 -1.29 4.07
C ILE A 109 11.19 -1.91 2.70
N ASP A 110 10.37 -2.84 2.24
CA ASP A 110 10.41 -3.39 0.88
C ASP A 110 9.45 -2.58 -0.01
N ALA A 111 9.98 -1.53 -0.65
CA ALA A 111 9.25 -0.74 -1.63
C ALA A 111 9.25 -1.44 -2.99
N HIS A 112 8.05 -1.73 -3.52
CA HIS A 112 7.96 -2.57 -4.70
C HIS A 112 8.34 -1.86 -6.01
N PHE A 113 7.86 -0.63 -6.21
CA PHE A 113 8.14 0.18 -7.40
C PHE A 113 8.96 1.42 -7.06
N ALA A 114 9.76 1.93 -7.99
CA ALA A 114 10.53 3.16 -7.78
C ALA A 114 9.63 4.37 -7.51
N TYR A 115 8.48 4.46 -8.18
CA TYR A 115 7.49 5.52 -7.99
C TYR A 115 6.07 4.94 -7.98
N PRO A 116 5.17 5.42 -7.09
CA PRO A 116 5.42 6.36 -5.99
C PRO A 116 6.04 5.68 -4.75
N ASP A 117 6.05 4.34 -4.70
CA ASP A 117 6.40 3.56 -3.50
C ASP A 117 7.84 3.84 -3.02
N GLY A 118 8.82 3.81 -3.92
CA GLY A 118 10.23 4.03 -3.61
C GLY A 118 10.53 5.44 -3.12
N LEU A 119 9.94 6.46 -3.75
CA LEU A 119 10.02 7.85 -3.27
C LEU A 119 9.47 7.97 -1.85
N ALA A 120 8.36 7.30 -1.55
CA ALA A 120 7.73 7.36 -0.23
C ALA A 120 8.42 6.50 0.84
N ALA A 121 9.34 5.61 0.43
CA ALA A 121 10.13 4.77 1.33
C ALA A 121 11.48 5.39 1.71
N THR A 122 11.76 6.62 1.26
CA THR A 122 12.95 7.41 1.60
C THR A 122 12.73 8.17 2.91
#